data_AF-A0A0A0BTA7-F1
#
_entry.id   AF-A0A0A0BTA7-F1
#
_cell.length_a   1.000
_cell.length_b   1.000
_cell.length_c   1.000
_cell.angle_alpha   90.00
_cell.angle_beta   90.00
_cell.angle_gamma   90.00
#
_symmetry.space_group_name_H-M   'P 1'
#
loop_
_entity.id
_entity.type
_entity.pdbx_description
1 polymer ?
#
loop_
_entity_poly.entity_id
_entity_poly.type
_entity_poly.pdbx_seq_one_letter_code
_entity_poly.pdbx_strand_id
1 'polypeptide(L)'
;MAANDTTPQRAADAARLTACSLCAGETLAGADPLPGGQRARLDRLASRSTIRMTYVECLDECERGDVVVARPSRAQRARGVGPVWFETLAGDTLTCELEQWLTAGGPGVTPVPERLAQIVIDRTGEPTVATEGPHSAHHHDDEKENAMGETTKIDPVCGMTVDPATAAATAEYDGTTYYFCATGCQNAFQSDPSKFV
;
A
#
# COMPACT_ATOMS: atom_id res chain seq x y z
N MET A 1 40.71 8.36 25.86
CA MET A 1 39.53 8.70 25.05
C MET A 1 39.63 7.95 23.73
N ALA A 2 38.86 6.87 23.53
CA ALA A 2 38.91 6.09 22.30
C ALA A 2 38.04 6.77 21.24
N ALA A 3 38.68 7.30 20.20
CA ALA A 3 38.03 7.66 18.95
C ALA A 3 37.66 6.34 18.23
N ASN A 4 36.43 5.88 18.39
CA ASN A 4 35.94 4.74 17.62
C ASN A 4 35.53 5.22 16.22
N ASP A 5 36.31 4.76 15.25
CA ASP A 5 36.09 4.81 13.82
C ASP A 5 34.64 4.37 13.48
N THR A 6 33.76 5.35 13.20
CA THR A 6 32.29 5.15 13.13
C THR A 6 31.79 4.96 11.67
N THR A 7 32.68 5.09 10.68
CA THR A 7 32.31 5.23 9.26
C THR A 7 31.73 3.95 8.63
N PRO A 8 32.26 2.73 8.86
CA PRO A 8 31.67 1.51 8.27
C PRO A 8 30.44 1.00 9.04
N GLN A 9 30.39 1.20 10.37
CA GLN A 9 29.26 0.75 11.19
C GLN A 9 28.00 1.60 10.95
N ARG A 10 28.14 2.93 10.78
CA ARG A 10 27.02 3.81 10.36
C ARG A 10 26.44 3.43 9.00
N ALA A 11 27.25 2.92 8.07
CA ALA A 11 26.78 2.45 6.77
C ALA A 11 26.07 1.08 6.85
N ALA A 12 26.47 0.22 7.79
CA ALA A 12 25.84 -1.09 8.02
C ALA A 12 24.47 -0.98 8.72
N ASP A 13 24.30 0.01 9.61
CA ASP A 13 23.05 0.30 10.33
C ASP A 13 22.13 1.30 9.60
N ALA A 14 22.51 1.73 8.40
CA ALA A 14 21.69 2.61 7.59
C ALA A 14 20.31 2.02 7.33
N ALA A 15 19.28 2.83 7.56
CA ALA A 15 17.92 2.54 7.13
C ALA A 15 17.88 2.31 5.62
N ARG A 16 16.98 1.42 5.18
CA ARG A 16 16.83 1.08 3.77
C ARG A 16 15.49 1.52 3.27
N LEU A 17 15.49 2.22 2.15
CA LEU A 17 14.27 2.58 1.44
C LEU A 17 14.12 1.68 0.22
N THR A 18 12.92 1.16 0.02
CA THR A 18 12.55 0.46 -1.21
C THR A 18 11.38 1.20 -1.86
N ALA A 19 11.50 1.59 -3.12
CA ALA A 19 10.40 2.19 -3.87
C ALA A 19 10.14 1.41 -5.15
N CYS A 20 8.91 1.49 -5.65
CA CYS A 20 8.58 0.89 -6.94
C CYS A 20 9.07 1.80 -8.09
N SER A 21 9.74 1.21 -9.08
CA SER A 21 10.41 1.94 -10.17
C SER A 21 9.43 2.50 -11.20
N LEU A 22 8.23 1.92 -11.28
CA LEU A 22 7.17 2.26 -12.23
C LEU A 22 6.24 3.36 -11.68
N CYS A 23 5.90 3.30 -10.39
CA CYS A 23 4.92 4.16 -9.76
C CYS A 23 5.49 5.42 -9.08
N ALA A 24 6.82 5.46 -8.85
CA ALA A 24 7.48 6.63 -8.28
C ALA A 24 7.45 7.81 -9.28
N GLY A 25 6.49 8.71 -9.13
CA GLY A 25 6.25 9.87 -10.00
C GLY A 25 4.81 10.01 -10.51
N GLU A 26 3.90 9.08 -10.21
CA GLU A 26 2.51 9.13 -10.70
C GLU A 26 1.61 10.06 -9.87
N THR A 27 1.81 10.15 -8.55
CA THR A 27 0.93 10.87 -7.60
C THR A 27 0.82 12.35 -7.89
N LEU A 28 1.89 12.98 -8.38
CA LEU A 28 1.87 14.41 -8.71
C LEU A 28 1.56 14.70 -10.19
N ALA A 29 1.58 13.68 -11.05
CA ALA A 29 1.40 13.80 -12.50
C ALA A 29 2.02 15.11 -13.07
N GLY A 30 1.41 15.74 -14.07
CA GLY A 30 1.89 16.99 -14.67
C GLY A 30 1.90 18.23 -13.75
N ALA A 31 1.56 18.09 -12.46
CA ALA A 31 1.63 19.16 -11.47
C ALA A 31 2.93 19.13 -10.65
N ASP A 32 3.79 18.11 -10.81
CA ASP A 32 5.10 18.10 -10.16
C ASP A 32 6.05 19.14 -10.79
N PRO A 33 6.52 20.15 -10.04
CA PRO A 33 7.45 21.14 -10.57
C PRO A 33 8.86 20.57 -10.82
N LEU A 34 9.17 19.37 -10.32
CA LEU A 34 10.49 18.76 -10.46
C LEU A 34 10.53 17.80 -11.67
N PRO A 35 11.43 18.00 -12.65
CA PRO A 35 11.68 17.03 -13.71
C PRO A 35 12.10 15.68 -13.12
N GLY A 36 11.40 14.60 -13.49
CA GLY A 36 11.62 13.25 -12.94
C GLY A 36 10.85 12.95 -11.65
N GLY A 37 9.99 13.87 -11.20
CA GLY A 37 8.99 13.65 -10.17
C GLY A 37 9.54 13.15 -8.84
N GLN A 38 8.79 12.28 -8.18
CA GLN A 38 9.15 11.75 -6.87
C GLN A 38 10.41 10.86 -6.90
N ARG A 39 10.63 10.10 -7.97
CA ARG A 39 11.84 9.29 -8.11
C ARG A 39 13.12 10.14 -8.04
N ALA A 40 13.13 11.29 -8.72
CA ALA A 40 14.27 12.20 -8.66
C ALA A 40 14.51 12.77 -7.25
N ARG A 41 13.46 12.91 -6.43
CA ARG A 41 13.60 13.29 -5.01
C ARG A 41 14.21 12.16 -4.18
N LEU A 42 13.76 10.93 -4.37
CA LEU A 42 14.29 9.75 -3.66
C LEU A 42 15.76 9.50 -4.04
N ASP A 43 16.15 9.65 -5.30
CA ASP A 43 17.54 9.56 -5.75
C ASP A 43 18.41 10.65 -5.12
N ARG A 44 17.87 11.87 -4.97
CA ARG A 44 18.56 12.97 -4.29
C ARG A 44 18.72 12.72 -2.80
N LEU A 45 17.72 12.16 -2.14
CA LEU A 45 17.78 11.75 -0.74
C LEU A 45 18.85 10.66 -0.55
N ALA A 46 18.88 9.64 -1.41
CA ALA A 46 19.84 8.55 -1.31
C ALA A 46 21.29 8.99 -1.55
N SER A 47 21.51 9.98 -2.41
CA SER A 47 22.85 10.51 -2.71
C SER A 47 23.40 11.45 -1.63
N ARG A 48 22.52 12.07 -0.81
CA ARG A 48 22.91 13.05 0.22
C ARG A 48 22.91 12.50 1.64
N SER A 49 22.31 11.33 1.86
CA SER A 49 22.18 10.69 3.16
C SER A 49 22.92 9.35 3.20
N THR A 50 22.96 8.71 4.36
CA THR A 50 23.46 7.33 4.49
C THR A 50 22.40 6.29 4.10
N ILE A 51 21.19 6.71 3.71
CA ILE A 51 20.05 5.83 3.43
C ILE A 51 20.30 5.06 2.14
N ARG A 52 20.16 3.74 2.21
CA ARG A 52 20.36 2.90 1.03
C ARG A 52 19.06 2.70 0.28
N MET A 53 19.02 3.18 -0.95
CA MET A 53 17.88 3.03 -1.84
C MET A 53 17.91 1.69 -2.59
N THR A 54 16.73 1.12 -2.83
CA THR A 54 16.50 -0.02 -3.70
C THR A 54 15.25 0.23 -4.52
N TYR A 55 15.32 0.03 -5.83
CA TYR A 55 14.15 0.08 -6.70
C TYR A 55 13.75 -1.33 -7.08
N VAL A 56 12.46 -1.62 -7.04
CA VAL A 56 11.87 -2.88 -7.51
C VAL A 56 10.81 -2.59 -8.56
N GLU A 57 10.50 -3.56 -9.42
CA GLU A 57 9.57 -3.33 -10.53
C GLU A 57 8.13 -3.12 -10.07
N CYS A 58 7.61 -3.93 -9.14
CA CYS A 58 6.37 -3.66 -8.41
C CYS A 58 6.52 -4.10 -6.94
N LEU A 59 5.74 -3.47 -6.07
CA LEU A 59 5.63 -3.80 -4.64
C LEU A 59 4.28 -4.48 -4.33
N ASP A 60 3.62 -5.02 -5.36
CA ASP A 60 2.27 -5.57 -5.35
C ASP A 60 1.19 -4.61 -4.82
N GLU A 61 1.47 -3.31 -4.91
CA GLU A 61 0.62 -2.23 -4.42
C GLU A 61 0.58 -1.08 -5.44
N CYS A 62 0.61 -1.48 -6.72
CA CYS A 62 0.77 -0.56 -7.84
C CYS A 62 -0.47 0.38 -7.99
N GLU A 63 -1.63 0.06 -7.37
CA GLU A 63 -2.85 0.89 -7.38
C GLU A 63 -2.81 2.10 -6.42
N ARG A 64 -1.90 2.11 -5.44
CA ARG A 64 -1.83 3.18 -4.43
C ARG A 64 -0.95 4.37 -4.82
N GLY A 65 -0.07 4.20 -5.81
CA GLY A 65 0.84 5.23 -6.30
C GLY A 65 1.97 5.60 -5.33
N ASP A 66 3.17 5.90 -5.85
CA ASP A 66 4.35 6.36 -5.09
C ASP A 66 4.63 5.58 -3.80
N VAL A 67 4.53 4.25 -3.87
CA VAL A 67 4.72 3.39 -2.71
C VAL A 67 6.19 3.34 -2.32
N VAL A 68 6.46 3.67 -1.06
CA VAL A 68 7.80 3.65 -0.46
C VAL A 68 7.77 2.82 0.82
N VAL A 69 8.76 1.94 0.98
CA VAL A 69 8.91 1.06 2.13
C VAL A 69 10.15 1.45 2.91
N ALA A 70 9.96 1.94 4.13
CA ALA A 70 11.02 2.13 5.09
C ALA A 70 11.29 0.83 5.85
N ARG A 71 12.44 0.23 5.55
CA ARG A 71 12.90 -0.96 6.25
C ARG A 71 13.78 -0.55 7.44
N PRO A 72 13.50 -1.09 8.64
CA PRO A 72 14.32 -0.88 9.81
C PRO A 72 15.76 -1.34 9.59
N SER A 73 16.66 -0.81 10.41
CA SER A 73 18.05 -1.24 10.45
C SER A 73 18.15 -2.75 10.75
N ARG A 74 19.31 -3.35 10.48
CA ARG A 74 19.52 -4.78 10.76
C ARG A 74 19.31 -5.08 12.26
N ALA A 75 19.78 -4.19 13.13
CA ALA A 75 19.59 -4.31 14.58
C ALA A 75 18.11 -4.26 14.98
N GLN A 76 17.31 -3.37 14.39
CA GLN A 76 15.87 -3.27 14.66
C GLN A 76 15.09 -4.46 14.13
N ARG A 77 15.42 -4.96 12.92
CA ARG A 77 14.80 -6.19 12.39
C ARG A 77 15.06 -7.40 13.27
N ALA A 78 16.27 -7.52 13.84
CA ALA A 78 16.58 -8.58 14.81
C ALA A 78 15.74 -8.51 16.09
N ARG A 79 15.14 -7.34 16.39
CA ARG A 79 14.22 -7.12 17.51
C ARG A 79 12.75 -7.29 17.12
N GLY A 80 12.46 -7.78 15.90
CA GLY A 80 11.10 -7.98 15.40
C GLY A 80 10.42 -6.70 14.89
N VAL A 81 11.15 -5.61 14.70
CA VAL A 81 10.56 -4.38 14.14
C VAL A 81 10.27 -4.59 12.66
N GLY A 82 9.01 -4.40 12.28
CA GLY A 82 8.52 -4.51 10.90
C GLY A 82 8.83 -3.28 10.05
N PRO A 83 8.73 -3.41 8.71
CA PRO A 83 8.81 -2.28 7.79
C PRO A 83 7.58 -1.37 7.93
N VAL A 84 7.77 -0.09 7.65
CA VAL A 84 6.66 0.87 7.49
C VAL A 84 6.47 1.14 6.01
N TRP A 85 5.23 1.03 5.57
CA TRP A 85 4.82 1.20 4.18
C TRP A 85 4.11 2.54 4.05
N PHE A 86 4.44 3.28 3.01
CA PHE A 86 3.81 4.56 2.70
C PHE A 86 3.20 4.52 1.31
N GLU A 87 2.01 5.09 1.16
CA GLU A 87 1.36 5.37 -0.13
C GLU A 87 1.45 6.85 -0.48
N THR A 88 1.34 7.21 -1.75
CA THR A 88 1.27 8.62 -2.21
C THR A 88 2.40 9.51 -1.66
N LEU A 89 3.56 8.93 -1.32
CA LEU A 89 4.67 9.65 -0.71
C LEU A 89 5.37 10.49 -1.78
N ALA A 90 4.86 11.70 -2.01
CA ALA A 90 5.29 12.58 -3.08
C ALA A 90 5.53 14.02 -2.61
N GLY A 91 6.44 14.71 -3.30
CA GLY A 91 6.73 16.13 -3.06
C GLY A 91 7.77 16.38 -1.96
N ASP A 92 8.25 17.62 -1.89
CA ASP A 92 9.41 17.98 -1.07
C ASP A 92 9.13 17.91 0.43
N THR A 93 7.92 18.25 0.87
CA THR A 93 7.57 18.24 2.30
C THR A 93 7.59 16.83 2.88
N LEU A 94 6.87 15.88 2.26
CA LEU A 94 6.84 14.49 2.71
C LEU A 94 8.21 13.82 2.59
N THR A 95 8.96 14.12 1.52
CA THR A 95 10.30 13.57 1.32
C THR A 95 11.30 14.09 2.37
N CYS A 96 11.26 15.38 2.71
CA CYS A 96 12.09 15.95 3.78
C CYS A 96 11.74 15.37 5.15
N GLU A 97 10.46 15.13 5.42
CA GLU A 97 10.00 14.55 6.69
C GLU A 97 10.42 13.08 6.81
N LEU A 98 10.35 12.32 5.71
CA LEU A 98 10.87 10.96 5.62
C LEU A 98 12.37 10.90 5.89
N GLU A 99 13.16 11.80 5.29
CA GLU A 99 14.62 11.87 5.52
C GLU A 99 14.94 12.13 6.98
N GLN A 100 14.27 13.10 7.61
CA GLN A 100 14.48 13.45 9.01
C GLN A 100 14.15 12.28 9.93
N TRP A 101 13.02 11.61 9.70
CA TRP A 101 12.60 10.46 10.49
C TRP A 101 13.57 9.27 10.36
N LEU A 102 14.01 8.96 9.15
CA LEU A 102 14.98 7.89 8.92
C LEU A 102 16.34 8.20 9.53
N THR A 103 16.76 9.47 9.51
CA THR A 103 18.00 9.93 10.15
C THR A 103 17.92 9.89 11.67
N ALA A 104 16.74 10.10 12.25
CA ALA A 104 16.49 9.97 13.69
C ALA A 104 16.50 8.51 14.20
N GLY A 105 16.49 7.54 13.27
CA GLY A 105 16.53 6.10 13.58
C GLY A 105 15.39 5.31 12.95
N GLY A 106 14.38 5.98 12.38
CA GLY A 106 13.32 5.36 11.59
C GLY A 106 12.44 4.37 12.38
N PRO A 107 11.87 3.35 11.69
CA PRO A 107 10.93 2.39 12.28
C PRO A 107 11.44 1.76 13.57
N GLY A 108 10.63 1.78 14.64
CA GLY A 108 10.95 1.12 15.91
C GLY A 108 12.00 1.79 16.80
N VAL A 109 12.55 2.94 16.38
CA VAL A 109 13.33 3.84 17.27
C VAL A 109 12.64 5.18 17.44
N THR A 110 12.11 5.75 16.36
CA THR A 110 11.35 7.00 16.40
C THR A 110 9.92 6.73 15.94
N PRO A 111 8.90 7.23 16.64
CA PRO A 111 7.53 7.14 16.16
C PRO A 111 7.40 7.82 14.79
N VAL A 112 6.51 7.31 13.94
CA VAL A 112 6.23 7.90 12.63
C VAL A 112 5.64 9.31 12.86
N PRO A 113 6.20 10.36 12.25
CA PRO A 113 5.64 11.71 12.31
C PRO A 113 4.20 11.76 11.82
N GLU A 114 3.40 12.66 12.36
CA GLU A 114 1.96 12.74 12.10
C GLU A 114 1.62 12.83 10.60
N ARG A 115 2.38 13.63 9.83
CA ARG A 115 2.14 13.77 8.38
C ARG A 115 2.43 12.49 7.61
N LEU A 116 3.47 11.75 8.00
CA LEU A 116 3.78 10.45 7.40
C LEU A 116 2.78 9.39 7.86
N ALA A 117 2.29 9.46 9.09
CA ALA A 117 1.30 8.53 9.64
C ALA A 117 -0.03 8.55 8.86
N GLN A 118 -0.40 9.69 8.27
CA GLN A 118 -1.60 9.84 7.42
C GLN A 118 -1.55 9.02 6.14
N ILE A 119 -0.35 8.64 5.68
CA ILE A 119 -0.13 7.91 4.44
C ILE A 119 0.49 6.52 4.69
N VAL A 120 0.46 6.04 5.94
CA VAL A 120 0.93 4.70 6.26
C VAL A 120 -0.08 3.67 5.78
N ILE A 121 0.38 2.71 4.98
CA ILE A 121 -0.42 1.55 4.60
C ILE A 121 -0.45 0.59 5.79
N ASP A 122 -1.63 0.39 6.38
CA ASP A 122 -1.83 -0.63 7.40
C ASP A 122 -1.82 -2.02 6.74
N ARG A 123 -0.67 -2.69 6.86
CA ARG A 123 -0.50 -4.09 6.47
C ARG A 123 -0.57 -5.03 7.69
N THR A 124 -0.87 -4.49 8.87
CA THR A 124 -0.99 -5.21 10.14
C THR A 124 -2.37 -5.82 10.32
N GLY A 125 -2.83 -6.54 9.30
CA GLY A 125 -3.70 -7.71 9.51
C GLY A 125 -2.79 -8.94 9.51
N GLU A 126 -2.48 -9.50 10.68
CA GLU A 126 -1.48 -10.58 10.83
C GLU A 126 -2.11 -11.84 11.47
N PRO A 127 -1.57 -13.05 11.24
CA PRO A 127 -0.32 -13.39 11.92
C PRO A 127 0.74 -14.13 11.08
N THR A 128 1.99 -13.68 11.21
CA THR A 128 3.18 -14.51 11.45
C THR A 128 3.04 -16.03 11.27
N VAL A 129 3.22 -16.57 10.05
CA VAL A 129 4.00 -17.81 9.84
C VAL A 129 4.59 -17.81 8.43
N ALA A 130 5.90 -17.65 8.33
CA ALA A 130 6.66 -18.13 7.18
C ALA A 130 8.01 -18.68 7.66
N THR A 131 7.92 -19.75 8.46
CA THR A 131 8.89 -20.84 8.38
C THR A 131 8.53 -21.65 7.13
N GLU A 132 9.53 -22.05 6.35
CA GLU A 132 9.34 -22.75 5.08
C GLU A 132 8.71 -24.16 5.24
N GLY A 133 7.56 -24.38 4.57
CA GLY A 133 6.99 -25.66 4.07
C GLY A 133 6.42 -26.69 5.07
N PRO A 134 5.72 -27.77 4.63
CA PRO A 134 5.02 -28.05 3.37
C PRO A 134 3.54 -28.54 3.58
N HIS A 135 2.93 -29.01 2.49
CA HIS A 135 1.52 -29.37 2.23
C HIS A 135 0.73 -30.27 3.22
N SER A 136 -0.59 -30.01 3.22
CA SER A 136 -1.76 -30.91 3.43
C SER A 136 -2.02 -31.54 4.81
N ALA A 137 -3.18 -31.21 5.40
CA ALA A 137 -4.33 -32.12 5.58
C ALA A 137 -5.40 -31.53 6.54
N HIS A 138 -6.65 -31.90 6.27
CA HIS A 138 -7.88 -31.62 7.02
C HIS A 138 -7.84 -31.93 8.53
N HIS A 139 -8.62 -31.21 9.35
CA HIS A 139 -9.67 -31.79 10.21
C HIS A 139 -10.56 -30.70 10.84
N HIS A 140 -11.79 -31.14 11.17
CA HIS A 140 -13.05 -30.43 11.44
C HIS A 140 -13.24 -29.85 12.86
N ASP A 141 -14.38 -29.12 12.97
CA ASP A 141 -15.32 -28.87 14.10
C ASP A 141 -15.18 -27.48 14.78
N ASP A 142 -16.06 -26.49 14.49
CA ASP A 142 -17.47 -26.26 14.95
C ASP A 142 -17.51 -25.55 16.34
N GLU A 143 -18.18 -24.44 16.69
CA GLU A 143 -19.35 -23.62 16.25
C GLU A 143 -19.17 -22.19 16.84
N LYS A 144 -19.77 -21.05 16.39
CA LYS A 144 -21.20 -20.80 16.21
C LYS A 144 -21.52 -19.44 15.52
N GLU A 145 -22.05 -19.54 14.30
CA GLU A 145 -23.24 -18.92 13.66
C GLU A 145 -23.74 -17.48 13.93
N ASN A 146 -23.84 -16.71 12.83
CA ASN A 146 -25.16 -16.37 12.26
C ASN A 146 -25.12 -16.44 10.72
N ALA A 147 -26.09 -17.17 10.15
CA ALA A 147 -26.34 -17.38 8.72
C ALA A 147 -26.75 -16.04 8.03
N MET A 148 -26.59 -15.82 6.72
CA MET A 148 -27.12 -16.59 5.59
C MET A 148 -26.32 -16.30 4.31
N GLY A 149 -26.23 -17.27 3.41
CA GLY A 149 -25.44 -17.20 2.18
C GLY A 149 -25.86 -16.08 1.23
N GLU A 150 -25.01 -15.08 1.10
CA GLU A 150 -25.18 -13.98 0.15
C GLU A 150 -24.54 -14.37 -1.19
N THR A 151 -25.39 -14.70 -2.17
CA THR A 151 -24.98 -14.72 -3.57
C THR A 151 -24.80 -13.28 -4.04
N THR A 152 -23.63 -12.70 -3.77
CA THR A 152 -23.28 -11.36 -4.25
C THR A 152 -23.41 -11.30 -5.78
N LYS A 153 -24.05 -10.26 -6.29
CA LYS A 153 -24.25 -10.01 -7.72
C LYS A 153 -23.18 -9.06 -8.24
N ILE A 154 -22.90 -9.10 -9.54
CA ILE A 154 -21.93 -8.20 -10.17
C ILE A 154 -22.68 -7.08 -10.88
N ASP A 155 -22.28 -5.83 -10.61
CA ASP A 155 -22.77 -4.65 -11.34
C ASP A 155 -22.20 -4.68 -12.78
N PRO A 156 -23.05 -4.75 -13.82
CA PRO A 156 -22.60 -4.91 -15.20
C PRO A 156 -21.96 -3.63 -15.79
N VAL A 157 -22.09 -2.48 -15.13
CA VAL A 157 -21.51 -1.21 -15.60
C VAL A 157 -20.07 -1.05 -15.13
N CYS A 158 -19.79 -1.40 -13.88
CA CYS A 158 -18.46 -1.18 -13.28
C CYS A 158 -17.72 -2.46 -12.87
N GLY A 159 -18.39 -3.61 -12.85
CA GLY A 159 -17.82 -4.89 -12.39
C GLY A 159 -17.74 -5.04 -10.87
N MET A 160 -18.28 -4.09 -10.11
CA MET A 160 -18.24 -4.15 -8.64
C MET A 160 -19.17 -5.26 -8.12
N THR A 161 -18.72 -5.95 -7.07
CA THR A 161 -19.54 -6.92 -6.36
C THR A 161 -20.52 -6.19 -5.45
N VAL A 162 -21.81 -6.44 -5.64
CA VAL A 162 -22.92 -5.81 -4.95
C VAL A 162 -23.73 -6.88 -4.23
N ASP A 163 -24.00 -6.65 -2.95
CA ASP A 163 -24.96 -7.46 -2.22
C ASP A 163 -26.40 -7.04 -2.61
N PRO A 164 -27.24 -7.96 -3.10
CA PRO A 164 -28.62 -7.65 -3.47
C PRO A 164 -29.49 -7.16 -2.30
N ALA A 165 -29.13 -7.47 -1.03
CA ALA A 165 -29.85 -6.97 0.14
C ALA A 165 -29.54 -5.51 0.48
N THR A 166 -28.37 -5.02 0.06
CA THR A 166 -27.88 -3.66 0.34
C THR A 166 -27.61 -2.81 -0.91
N ALA A 167 -28.01 -3.30 -2.09
CA ALA A 167 -27.79 -2.63 -3.36
C ALA A 167 -28.30 -1.19 -3.36
N ALA A 168 -27.45 -0.25 -3.78
CA ALA A 168 -27.79 1.16 -3.83
C ALA A 168 -28.88 1.48 -4.88
N ALA A 169 -28.96 0.67 -5.94
CA ALA A 169 -30.00 0.74 -6.95
C ALA A 169 -30.20 -0.61 -7.66
N THR A 170 -31.39 -0.83 -8.22
CA THR A 170 -31.70 -2.01 -9.03
C THR A 170 -32.45 -1.62 -10.30
N ALA A 171 -32.33 -2.40 -11.37
CA ALA A 171 -33.10 -2.23 -12.59
C ALA A 171 -33.46 -3.58 -13.19
N GLU A 172 -34.61 -3.66 -13.84
CA GLU A 172 -35.06 -4.87 -14.51
C GLU A 172 -34.88 -4.70 -16.03
N TYR A 173 -34.22 -5.66 -16.67
CA TYR A 173 -34.02 -5.69 -18.12
C TYR A 173 -34.11 -7.12 -18.63
N ASP A 174 -34.90 -7.34 -19.69
CA ASP A 174 -35.17 -8.66 -20.28
C ASP A 174 -35.63 -9.73 -19.25
N GLY A 175 -36.42 -9.31 -18.26
CA GLY A 175 -36.91 -10.17 -17.17
C GLY A 175 -35.83 -10.55 -16.14
N THR A 176 -34.65 -9.96 -16.22
CA THR A 176 -33.55 -10.14 -15.26
C THR A 176 -33.37 -8.89 -14.40
N THR A 177 -33.31 -9.07 -13.08
CA THR A 177 -33.01 -7.98 -12.14
C THR A 177 -31.50 -7.79 -12.00
N TYR A 178 -31.02 -6.60 -12.31
CA TYR A 178 -29.63 -6.15 -12.15
C TYR A 178 -29.50 -5.26 -10.93
N TYR A 179 -28.36 -5.37 -10.25
CA TYR A 179 -28.04 -4.64 -9.02
C TYR A 179 -26.83 -3.75 -9.27
N PHE A 180 -26.89 -2.51 -8.76
CA PHE A 180 -25.89 -1.48 -9.01
C PHE A 180 -25.30 -0.96 -7.71
N CYS A 181 -24.00 -0.70 -7.74
CA CYS A 181 -23.28 -0.16 -6.58
C CYS A 181 -23.64 1.31 -6.30
N ALA A 182 -24.16 2.02 -7.31
CA ALA A 182 -24.58 3.41 -7.21
C ALA A 182 -25.69 3.73 -8.22
N THR A 183 -26.47 4.77 -7.93
CA THR A 183 -27.48 5.32 -8.85
C THR A 183 -26.86 5.78 -10.18
N GLY A 184 -25.58 6.19 -10.18
CA GLY A 184 -24.85 6.53 -11.41
C GLY A 184 -24.73 5.35 -12.37
N CYS A 185 -24.41 4.16 -11.86
CA CYS A 185 -24.34 2.93 -12.64
C CYS A 185 -25.72 2.53 -13.18
N GLN A 186 -26.77 2.63 -12.37
CA GLN A 186 -28.15 2.38 -12.83
C GLN A 186 -28.54 3.29 -14.01
N ASN A 187 -28.24 4.60 -13.92
CA ASN A 187 -28.56 5.55 -14.99
C ASN A 187 -27.79 5.24 -16.30
N ALA A 188 -26.52 4.83 -16.17
CA ALA A 188 -25.71 4.43 -17.32
C ALA A 188 -26.26 3.16 -17.97
N PHE A 189 -26.66 2.17 -17.17
CA PHE A 189 -27.29 0.94 -17.63
C PHE A 189 -28.64 1.21 -18.32
N GLN A 190 -29.50 2.06 -17.74
CA GLN A 190 -30.79 2.40 -18.35
C GLN A 190 -30.67 3.19 -19.67
N SER A 191 -29.56 3.91 -19.87
CA SER A 191 -29.32 4.68 -21.09
C SER A 191 -28.99 3.79 -22.29
N ASP A 192 -28.31 2.66 -22.07
CA ASP A 192 -27.96 1.70 -23.14
C ASP A 192 -27.73 0.29 -22.58
N PRO A 193 -28.77 -0.42 -22.14
CA PRO A 193 -28.63 -1.69 -21.42
C PRO A 193 -28.05 -2.81 -22.31
N SER A 194 -28.32 -2.77 -23.61
CA SER A 194 -27.80 -3.72 -24.60
C SER A 194 -26.27 -3.74 -24.70
N LYS A 195 -25.56 -2.74 -24.15
CA LYS A 195 -24.08 -2.72 -24.09
C LYS A 195 -23.50 -3.49 -22.91
N PHE A 196 -24.30 -3.76 -21.88
CA PHE A 196 -23.83 -4.26 -20.59
C PHE A 196 -24.33 -5.67 -20.25
N VAL A 197 -25.22 -6.23 -21.08
CA VAL A 197 -25.88 -7.54 -20.88
C VAL A 197 -25.48 -8.55 -21.94
#